data_AF-A0A7C3WVG7-F1
#
_entry.id   AF-A0A7C3WVG7-F1
#
_cell.length_a   1.000
_cell.length_b   1.000
_cell.length_c   1.000
_cell.angle_alpha   90.00
_cell.angle_beta   90.00
_cell.angle_gamma   90.00
#
_symmetry.space_group_name_H-M   'P 1'
#
loop_
_entity.id
_entity.type
_entity.pdbx_description
1 polymer ?
#
loop_
_entity_poly.entity_id
_entity_poly.type
_entity_poly.pdbx_seq_one_letter_code
_entity_poly.pdbx_strand_id
1 'polypeptide(L)'
;MKDQDYHAARLPRDMNRLRNSTKILDVNKELILSFLEFAKANGAMPATLRNLIWSCMTVASIINKPFTEATYDDIVKVVAEIEGKYKSEKTKTALKSNLKVFYRWLRKTKDYPPEVDWIKINHKRVNNKLPEEILTEEEIVKMADAALNPRDKALVLVLYESGCRIGELLSLKIKDVQFDDYGCVLIVPKGKTGSRRVRIIKYAKKLLHWLDVHPLKNDPESYVWISLGVNTKNQLVSYVGIEYVLKRLAKKVGITKKVNPHAFRHARATHLAQHLPQAIMNEVFGWSKDSRMSSIYYHLSGKDVDEALLRMHGLKPREDKEAKTITTRICAKCGEVNSALAHFCKKCNSPLDLKVMLEIDSKRKEFDDFMKEFLTYYADVDKNFKKVFKQFVKERNFEHLFSYKDD
;
A
#
# COMPACT_ATOMS: atom_id res chain seq x y z
N MET A 1 -25.87 -25.98 -9.74
CA MET A 1 -24.75 -26.94 -9.59
C MET A 1 -23.58 -26.20 -8.93
N LYS A 2 -22.98 -26.80 -7.89
CA LYS A 2 -22.28 -26.15 -6.76
C LYS A 2 -21.23 -25.08 -7.12
N ASP A 3 -21.30 -23.95 -6.41
CA ASP A 3 -20.19 -23.05 -6.09
C ASP A 3 -19.01 -23.87 -5.55
N GLN A 4 -18.14 -24.34 -6.43
CA GLN A 4 -16.94 -25.02 -5.98
C GLN A 4 -15.93 -23.96 -5.58
N ASP A 5 -15.80 -23.78 -4.27
CA ASP A 5 -14.59 -23.23 -3.65
C ASP A 5 -13.38 -23.79 -4.41
N TYR A 6 -12.57 -22.91 -4.99
CA TYR A 6 -11.36 -23.26 -5.74
C TYR A 6 -10.47 -24.26 -4.97
N HIS A 7 -10.43 -24.16 -3.65
CA HIS A 7 -9.71 -25.10 -2.82
C HIS A 7 -10.44 -26.44 -2.69
N ALA A 8 -11.77 -26.46 -2.57
CA ALA A 8 -12.56 -27.69 -2.55
C ALA A 8 -12.40 -28.47 -3.87
N ALA A 9 -12.42 -27.80 -5.02
CA ALA A 9 -12.24 -28.45 -6.33
C ALA A 9 -10.86 -29.10 -6.49
N ARG A 10 -9.82 -28.51 -5.89
CA ARG A 10 -8.44 -28.99 -6.01
C ARG A 10 -8.03 -29.98 -4.92
N LEU A 11 -8.75 -30.02 -3.79
CA LEU A 11 -8.42 -30.91 -2.67
C LEU A 11 -8.34 -32.40 -3.08
N PRO A 12 -9.23 -32.96 -3.91
CA PRO A 12 -9.11 -34.36 -4.37
C PRO A 12 -7.78 -34.65 -5.09
N ARG A 13 -7.27 -33.69 -5.89
CA ARG A 13 -5.99 -33.83 -6.57
C ARG A 13 -4.82 -33.87 -5.58
N ASP A 14 -4.84 -33.01 -4.56
CA ASP A 14 -3.80 -32.98 -3.53
C ASP A 14 -3.84 -34.25 -2.66
N MET A 15 -5.03 -34.79 -2.39
CA MET A 15 -5.20 -36.10 -1.72
C MET A 15 -4.63 -37.25 -2.55
N ASN A 16 -4.91 -37.29 -3.85
CA ASN A 16 -4.34 -38.30 -4.75
C ASN A 16 -2.81 -38.20 -4.82
N ARG A 17 -2.26 -36.98 -4.81
CA ARG A 17 -0.81 -36.76 -4.75
C ARG A 17 -0.19 -37.31 -3.47
N LEU A 18 -0.86 -37.15 -2.32
CA LEU A 18 -0.41 -37.72 -1.05
C LEU A 18 -0.41 -39.26 -1.10
N ARG A 19 -1.54 -39.86 -1.51
CA ARG A 19 -1.71 -41.32 -1.58
C ARG A 19 -0.67 -41.98 -2.49
N ASN A 20 -0.41 -41.38 -3.64
CA ASN A 20 0.48 -41.94 -4.66
C ASN A 20 1.94 -41.49 -4.54
N SER A 21 2.33 -40.82 -3.45
CA SER A 21 3.70 -40.33 -3.30
C SER A 21 4.67 -41.48 -3.00
N THR A 22 5.68 -41.68 -3.85
CA THR A 22 6.76 -42.67 -3.59
C THR A 22 7.85 -42.16 -2.64
N LYS A 23 7.81 -40.86 -2.30
CA LYS A 23 8.83 -40.18 -1.46
C LYS A 23 8.48 -40.16 0.03
N ILE A 24 7.37 -40.78 0.40
CA ILE A 24 6.81 -40.75 1.75
C ILE A 24 6.52 -42.18 2.15
N LEU A 25 6.94 -42.57 3.35
CA LEU A 25 6.63 -43.88 3.94
C LEU A 25 5.13 -44.08 4.06
N ASP A 26 4.64 -45.30 3.83
CA ASP A 26 3.19 -45.58 3.85
C ASP A 26 2.57 -45.30 5.22
N VAL A 27 3.26 -45.65 6.31
CA VAL A 27 2.85 -45.30 7.68
C VAL A 27 2.66 -43.78 7.87
N ASN A 28 3.50 -42.96 7.25
CA ASN A 28 3.37 -41.50 7.32
C ASN A 28 2.19 -41.01 6.46
N LYS A 29 1.90 -41.64 5.33
CA LYS A 29 0.72 -41.30 4.52
C LYS A 29 -0.56 -41.55 5.31
N GLU A 30 -0.67 -42.69 5.98
CA GLU A 30 -1.81 -43.05 6.81
C GLU A 30 -2.01 -42.05 7.96
N LEU A 31 -0.93 -41.73 8.69
CA LEU A 31 -0.98 -40.73 9.76
C LEU A 31 -1.42 -39.35 9.25
N ILE A 32 -0.95 -38.93 8.07
CA ILE A 32 -1.38 -37.66 7.48
C ILE A 32 -2.86 -37.71 7.12
N LEU A 33 -3.35 -38.80 6.54
CA LEU A 33 -4.76 -38.96 6.20
C LEU A 33 -5.65 -38.90 7.45
N SER A 34 -5.30 -39.62 8.52
CA SER A 34 -6.03 -39.57 9.80
C SER A 34 -6.01 -38.17 10.42
N PHE A 35 -4.88 -37.45 10.32
CA PHE A 35 -4.80 -36.07 10.79
C PHE A 35 -5.72 -35.13 10.01
N LEU A 36 -5.83 -35.31 8.69
CA LEU A 36 -6.70 -34.49 7.85
C LEU A 36 -8.18 -34.74 8.16
N GLU A 37 -8.56 -35.98 8.47
CA GLU A 37 -9.90 -36.32 8.95
C GLU A 37 -10.19 -35.65 10.30
N PHE A 38 -9.26 -35.72 11.25
CA PHE A 38 -9.36 -35.01 12.51
C PHE A 38 -9.50 -33.50 12.32
N ALA A 39 -8.67 -32.89 11.46
CA ALA A 39 -8.73 -31.46 11.18
C ALA A 39 -10.08 -31.08 10.55
N LYS A 40 -10.58 -31.89 9.62
CA LYS A 40 -11.90 -31.71 8.99
C LYS A 40 -13.03 -31.82 10.01
N ALA A 41 -12.98 -32.80 10.92
CA ALA A 41 -13.95 -32.94 12.01
C ALA A 41 -13.97 -31.72 12.95
N ASN A 42 -12.83 -31.04 13.10
CA ASN A 42 -12.69 -29.78 13.85
C ASN A 42 -12.98 -28.53 12.99
N GLY A 43 -13.65 -28.68 11.84
CA GLY A 43 -14.10 -27.55 11.02
C GLY A 43 -13.03 -26.94 10.11
N ALA A 44 -11.92 -27.64 9.83
CA ALA A 44 -10.92 -27.13 8.89
C ALA A 44 -11.48 -27.00 7.47
N MET A 45 -11.35 -25.78 6.92
CA MET A 45 -11.75 -25.47 5.55
C MET A 45 -10.85 -26.15 4.50
N PRO A 46 -11.31 -26.34 3.25
CA PRO A 46 -10.52 -26.97 2.19
C PRO A 46 -9.15 -26.32 1.98
N ALA A 47 -9.06 -24.99 2.06
CA ALA A 47 -7.78 -24.28 1.97
C ALA A 47 -6.79 -24.67 3.09
N THR A 48 -7.29 -24.83 4.32
CA THR A 48 -6.50 -25.29 5.47
C THR A 48 -6.03 -26.72 5.25
N LEU A 49 -6.90 -27.63 4.84
CA LEU A 49 -6.56 -29.03 4.57
C LEU A 49 -5.45 -29.15 3.51
N ARG A 50 -5.55 -28.38 2.42
CA ARG A 50 -4.50 -28.35 1.37
C ARG A 50 -3.15 -27.87 1.92
N ASN A 51 -3.15 -26.88 2.81
CA ASN A 51 -1.94 -26.39 3.46
C ASN A 51 -1.34 -27.45 4.41
N LEU A 52 -2.17 -28.17 5.15
CA LEU A 52 -1.75 -29.29 6.01
C LEU A 52 -1.15 -30.42 5.17
N ILE A 53 -1.78 -30.84 4.07
CA ILE A 53 -1.24 -31.84 3.13
C ILE A 53 0.16 -31.42 2.68
N TRP A 54 0.31 -30.20 2.16
CA TRP A 54 1.59 -29.71 1.67
C TRP A 54 2.65 -29.68 2.78
N SER A 55 2.28 -29.23 3.98
CA SER A 55 3.21 -29.12 5.11
C SER A 55 3.67 -30.49 5.58
N CYS A 56 2.74 -31.42 5.81
CA CYS A 56 3.08 -32.76 6.30
C CYS A 56 3.85 -33.56 5.25
N MET A 57 3.52 -33.44 3.95
CA MET A 57 4.32 -34.05 2.89
C MET A 57 5.75 -33.52 2.84
N THR A 58 5.91 -32.20 3.02
CA THR A 58 7.23 -31.56 3.05
C THR A 58 8.03 -32.08 4.23
N VAL A 59 7.46 -32.10 5.43
CA VAL A 59 8.14 -32.61 6.62
C VAL A 59 8.45 -34.10 6.49
N ALA A 60 7.50 -34.93 6.03
CA ALA A 60 7.72 -36.36 5.83
C ALA A 60 8.92 -36.65 4.93
N SER A 61 9.07 -35.86 3.85
CA SER A 61 10.18 -36.01 2.91
C SER A 61 11.55 -35.66 3.51
N ILE A 62 11.58 -34.88 4.60
CA ILE A 62 12.81 -34.50 5.31
C ILE A 62 13.13 -35.50 6.41
N ILE A 63 12.14 -35.94 7.19
CA ILE A 63 12.40 -36.86 8.31
C ILE A 63 12.86 -38.24 7.81
N ASN A 64 12.27 -38.73 6.71
CA ASN A 64 12.55 -40.05 6.13
C ASN A 64 12.50 -41.23 7.13
N LYS A 65 11.61 -41.15 8.12
CA LYS A 65 11.28 -42.22 9.10
C LYS A 65 9.86 -42.04 9.63
N PRO A 66 9.27 -43.04 10.30
CA PRO A 66 7.93 -42.91 10.86
C PRO A 66 7.82 -41.71 11.80
N PHE A 67 6.75 -40.92 11.69
CA PHE A 67 6.56 -39.73 12.53
C PHE A 67 6.52 -40.06 14.02
N THR A 68 6.02 -41.26 14.36
CA THR A 68 5.94 -41.81 15.72
C THR A 68 7.30 -42.02 16.36
N GLU A 69 8.32 -42.33 15.55
CA GLU A 69 9.71 -42.60 15.94
C GLU A 69 10.59 -41.36 15.85
N ALA A 70 10.02 -40.21 15.47
CA ALA A 70 10.81 -39.00 15.34
C ALA A 70 11.25 -38.44 16.69
N THR A 71 12.58 -38.31 16.86
CA THR A 71 13.19 -37.72 18.05
C THR A 71 13.28 -36.21 17.94
N TYR A 72 13.63 -35.57 19.05
CA TYR A 72 13.93 -34.14 19.11
C TYR A 72 14.96 -33.71 18.04
N ASP A 73 16.07 -34.43 17.92
CA ASP A 73 17.16 -34.08 16.99
C ASP A 73 16.73 -34.14 15.53
N ASP A 74 15.80 -35.01 15.21
CA ASP A 74 15.26 -35.11 13.86
C ASP A 74 14.36 -33.92 13.52
N ILE A 75 13.56 -33.48 14.49
CA ILE A 75 12.76 -32.25 14.32
C ILE A 75 13.67 -31.02 14.21
N VAL A 76 14.79 -30.98 14.94
CA VAL A 76 15.80 -29.92 14.77
C VAL A 76 16.32 -29.89 13.32
N LYS A 77 16.67 -31.05 12.74
CA LYS A 77 17.10 -31.14 11.34
C LYS A 77 16.02 -30.66 10.37
N VAL A 78 14.76 -31.05 10.58
CA VAL A 78 13.62 -30.57 9.79
C VAL A 78 13.51 -29.06 9.83
N VAL A 79 13.56 -28.47 11.02
CA VAL A 79 13.44 -27.03 11.21
C VAL A 79 14.62 -26.30 10.58
N ALA A 80 15.84 -26.84 10.67
CA ALA A 80 17.03 -26.29 10.02
C ALA A 80 16.91 -26.33 8.49
N GLU A 81 16.42 -27.42 7.91
CA GLU A 81 16.19 -27.49 6.45
C GLU A 81 15.10 -26.51 6.01
N ILE A 82 14.03 -26.35 6.79
CA ILE A 82 13.00 -25.34 6.51
C ILE A 82 13.60 -23.93 6.49
N GLU A 83 14.50 -23.61 7.42
CA GLU A 83 15.18 -22.32 7.46
C GLU A 83 16.07 -22.07 6.24
N GLY A 84 16.84 -23.08 5.83
CA GLY A 84 17.76 -22.97 4.69
C GLY A 84 17.07 -23.00 3.32
N LYS A 85 16.02 -23.80 3.17
CA LYS A 85 15.36 -24.06 1.87
C LYS A 85 14.40 -22.96 1.44
N TYR A 86 13.68 -22.34 2.38
CA TYR A 86 12.62 -21.38 2.07
C TYR A 86 13.06 -19.95 2.37
N LYS A 87 12.98 -19.06 1.38
CA LYS A 87 13.29 -17.63 1.57
C LYS A 87 12.19 -16.85 2.32
N SER A 88 10.94 -17.30 2.22
CA SER A 88 9.77 -16.58 2.75
C SER A 88 9.52 -16.93 4.22
N GLU A 89 9.62 -15.94 5.10
CA GLU A 89 9.31 -16.09 6.54
C GLU A 89 7.87 -16.58 6.79
N LYS A 90 6.91 -16.19 5.94
CA LYS A 90 5.52 -16.67 6.03
C LYS A 90 5.43 -18.17 5.77
N THR A 91 6.23 -18.67 4.82
CA THR A 91 6.26 -20.10 4.47
C THR A 91 6.90 -20.91 5.60
N LYS A 92 8.03 -20.42 6.14
CA LYS A 92 8.69 -21.04 7.31
C LYS A 92 7.75 -21.11 8.51
N THR A 93 7.09 -19.99 8.83
CA THR A 93 6.10 -19.88 9.91
C THR A 93 4.97 -20.89 9.73
N ALA A 94 4.38 -20.98 8.53
CA ALA A 94 3.28 -21.92 8.25
C ALA A 94 3.71 -23.39 8.43
N LEU A 95 4.88 -23.78 7.92
CA LEU A 95 5.42 -25.13 8.08
C LEU A 95 5.63 -25.46 9.57
N LYS A 96 6.30 -24.56 10.31
CA LYS A 96 6.55 -24.72 11.75
C LYS A 96 5.26 -24.80 12.57
N SER A 97 4.31 -23.90 12.34
CA SER A 97 3.01 -23.93 13.03
C SER A 97 2.25 -25.22 12.77
N ASN A 98 2.19 -25.67 11.52
CA ASN A 98 1.50 -26.91 11.15
C ASN A 98 2.20 -28.14 11.74
N LEU A 99 3.54 -28.13 11.81
CA LEU A 99 4.32 -29.18 12.46
C LEU A 99 3.98 -29.30 13.96
N LYS A 100 3.95 -28.18 14.69
CA LYS A 100 3.55 -28.17 16.11
C LYS A 100 2.14 -28.74 16.30
N VAL A 101 1.18 -28.33 15.47
CA VAL A 101 -0.21 -28.80 15.54
C VAL A 101 -0.31 -30.30 15.22
N PHE A 102 0.44 -30.77 14.22
CA PHE A 102 0.47 -32.19 13.85
C PHE A 102 1.01 -33.06 14.99
N TYR A 103 2.14 -32.70 15.61
CA TYR A 103 2.73 -33.49 16.70
C TYR A 103 1.87 -33.47 17.97
N ARG A 104 1.20 -32.35 18.28
CA ARG A 104 0.22 -32.30 19.36
C ARG A 104 -0.93 -33.29 19.15
N TRP A 105 -1.44 -33.37 17.92
CA TRP A 105 -2.46 -34.37 17.56
C TRP A 105 -1.90 -35.79 17.64
N LEU A 106 -0.71 -36.03 17.08
CA LEU A 106 -0.06 -37.34 17.02
C LEU A 106 0.19 -37.92 18.42
N ARG A 107 0.66 -37.08 19.36
CA ARG A 107 0.93 -37.47 20.75
C ARG A 107 -0.30 -37.39 21.65
N LYS A 108 -1.43 -36.88 21.15
CA LYS A 108 -2.68 -36.67 21.91
C LYS A 108 -2.50 -35.87 23.20
N THR A 109 -1.59 -34.89 23.17
CA THR A 109 -1.27 -34.05 24.33
C THR A 109 -2.07 -32.74 24.31
N LYS A 110 -2.33 -32.18 25.49
CA LYS A 110 -2.92 -30.83 25.63
C LYS A 110 -1.93 -29.76 25.17
N ASP A 111 -0.70 -29.86 25.67
CA ASP A 111 0.41 -28.96 25.34
C ASP A 111 1.26 -29.54 24.20
N TYR A 112 2.19 -28.74 23.67
CA TYR A 112 3.09 -29.21 22.63
C TYR A 112 4.11 -30.20 23.21
N PRO A 113 4.33 -31.35 22.55
CA PRO A 113 5.25 -32.35 23.06
C PRO A 113 6.72 -31.90 22.87
N PRO A 114 7.68 -32.46 23.63
CA PRO A 114 9.06 -31.98 23.70
C PRO A 114 9.76 -31.85 22.35
N GLU A 115 9.41 -32.70 21.37
CA GLU A 115 10.00 -32.70 20.04
C GLU A 115 9.75 -31.37 19.29
N VAL A 116 8.66 -30.66 19.58
CA VAL A 116 8.24 -29.46 18.85
C VAL A 116 8.03 -28.22 19.73
N ASP A 117 8.03 -28.36 21.06
CA ASP A 117 7.68 -27.25 21.97
C ASP A 117 8.64 -26.06 21.83
N TRP A 118 9.95 -26.35 21.73
CA TRP A 118 11.04 -25.37 21.55
C TRP A 118 10.92 -24.51 20.29
N ILE A 119 10.12 -24.92 19.30
CA ILE A 119 9.98 -24.21 18.03
C ILE A 119 9.27 -22.87 18.27
N LYS A 120 10.04 -21.78 18.14
CA LYS A 120 9.54 -20.40 18.20
C LYS A 120 8.89 -19.99 16.89
N ILE A 121 7.65 -19.51 16.96
CA ILE A 121 6.90 -19.00 15.81
C ILE A 121 6.99 -17.47 15.84
N ASN A 122 7.92 -16.90 15.05
CA ASN A 122 8.08 -15.46 14.94
C ASN A 122 7.03 -14.87 13.99
N HIS A 123 5.96 -14.32 14.55
CA HIS A 123 5.03 -13.47 13.81
C HIS A 123 5.59 -12.05 13.68
N LYS A 124 6.80 -11.88 13.12
CA LYS A 124 7.25 -10.52 12.74
C LYS A 124 6.23 -9.97 11.75
N ARG A 125 5.54 -8.91 12.12
CA ARG A 125 4.62 -8.18 11.24
C ARG A 125 5.44 -7.42 10.23
N VAL A 126 5.96 -8.11 9.23
CA VAL A 126 6.62 -7.48 8.09
C VAL A 126 5.51 -6.83 7.27
N ASN A 127 5.26 -5.55 7.51
CA ASN A 127 4.20 -4.85 6.81
C ASN A 127 4.52 -3.37 6.56
N ASN A 128 5.76 -3.08 6.18
CA ASN A 128 6.10 -1.78 5.63
C ASN A 128 6.32 -1.96 4.13
N LYS A 129 5.22 -2.03 3.37
CA LYS A 129 5.34 -1.68 1.95
C LYS A 129 5.66 -0.20 1.88
N LEU A 130 6.64 0.15 1.08
CA LEU A 130 6.95 1.56 0.85
C LEU A 130 5.76 2.23 0.14
N PRO A 131 5.48 3.53 0.39
CA PRO A 131 4.42 4.25 -0.32
C PRO A 131 4.51 4.13 -1.83
N GLU A 132 5.72 4.06 -2.39
CA GLU A 132 6.02 3.87 -3.81
C GLU A 132 5.51 2.52 -4.37
N GLU A 133 5.30 1.51 -3.52
CA GLU A 133 4.76 0.20 -3.93
C GLU A 133 3.23 0.17 -3.97
N ILE A 134 2.57 1.26 -3.56
CA ILE A 134 1.11 1.39 -3.51
C ILE A 134 0.60 1.94 -4.84
N LEU A 135 -0.46 1.33 -5.37
CA LEU A 135 -1.12 1.81 -6.58
C LEU A 135 -1.86 3.11 -6.29
N THR A 136 -1.57 4.14 -7.06
CA THR A 136 -2.31 5.41 -7.04
C THR A 136 -3.64 5.26 -7.76
N GLU A 137 -4.57 6.18 -7.50
CA GLU A 137 -5.86 6.16 -8.19
C GLU A 137 -5.71 6.46 -9.69
N GLU A 138 -4.78 7.33 -10.05
CA GLU A 138 -4.46 7.68 -11.44
C GLU A 138 -3.94 6.47 -12.22
N GLU A 139 -3.07 5.66 -11.61
CA GLU A 139 -2.58 4.41 -12.20
C GLU A 139 -3.74 3.41 -12.43
N ILE A 140 -4.66 3.31 -11.48
CA ILE A 140 -5.82 2.43 -11.56
C ILE A 140 -6.78 2.88 -12.67
N VAL A 141 -7.03 4.18 -12.79
CA VAL A 141 -7.85 4.75 -13.87
C VAL A 141 -7.17 4.51 -15.22
N LYS A 142 -5.86 4.74 -15.35
CA LYS A 142 -5.10 4.41 -16.58
C LYS A 142 -5.25 2.94 -16.96
N MET A 143 -5.14 2.02 -16.00
CA MET A 143 -5.37 0.59 -16.25
C MET A 143 -6.78 0.30 -16.76
N ALA A 144 -7.79 0.93 -16.15
CA ALA A 144 -9.18 0.76 -16.55
C ALA A 144 -9.44 1.30 -17.96
N ASP A 145 -8.87 2.46 -18.31
CA ASP A 145 -9.01 3.06 -19.63
C ASP A 145 -8.31 2.26 -20.73
N ALA A 146 -7.21 1.58 -20.40
CA ALA A 146 -6.54 0.66 -21.31
C ALA A 146 -7.31 -0.64 -21.58
N ALA A 147 -8.39 -0.93 -20.82
CA ALA A 147 -9.21 -2.11 -21.00
C ALA A 147 -10.14 -1.97 -22.23
N LEU A 148 -10.17 -3.03 -23.05
CA LEU A 148 -10.90 -3.03 -24.32
C LEU A 148 -12.41 -3.24 -24.17
N ASN A 149 -12.84 -3.93 -23.10
CA ASN A 149 -14.23 -4.29 -22.89
C ASN A 149 -14.78 -3.64 -21.62
N PRO A 150 -16.10 -3.36 -21.58
CA PRO A 150 -16.74 -2.70 -20.45
C PRO A 150 -16.63 -3.50 -19.15
N ARG A 151 -16.60 -4.84 -19.22
CA ARG A 151 -16.43 -5.72 -18.05
C ARG A 151 -15.11 -5.50 -17.34
N ASP A 152 -13.99 -5.56 -18.06
CA ASP A 152 -12.65 -5.39 -17.48
C ASP A 152 -12.48 -3.96 -16.94
N LYS A 153 -13.01 -2.95 -17.64
CA LYS A 153 -12.99 -1.55 -17.20
C LYS A 153 -13.74 -1.37 -15.87
N ALA A 154 -14.97 -1.86 -15.79
CA ALA A 154 -15.76 -1.82 -14.56
C ALA A 154 -15.08 -2.63 -13.43
N LEU A 155 -14.54 -3.80 -13.74
CA LEU A 155 -13.91 -4.67 -12.75
C LEU A 155 -12.72 -4.01 -12.05
N VAL A 156 -11.83 -3.38 -12.82
CA VAL A 156 -10.64 -2.69 -12.27
C VAL A 156 -11.06 -1.59 -11.29
N LEU A 157 -12.02 -0.76 -11.69
CA LEU A 157 -12.48 0.40 -10.93
C LEU A 157 -13.27 -0.01 -9.68
N VAL A 158 -14.20 -0.96 -9.82
CA VAL A 158 -15.00 -1.45 -8.70
C VAL A 158 -14.14 -2.25 -7.72
N LEU A 159 -13.16 -3.03 -8.19
CA LEU A 159 -12.23 -3.74 -7.31
C LEU A 159 -11.42 -2.76 -6.43
N TYR A 160 -11.00 -1.64 -7.00
CA TYR A 160 -10.36 -0.56 -6.24
C TYR A 160 -11.33 0.07 -5.26
N GLU A 161 -12.44 0.65 -5.74
CA GLU A 161 -13.31 1.49 -4.90
C GLU A 161 -13.98 0.70 -3.78
N SER A 162 -14.43 -0.53 -4.07
CA SER A 162 -15.05 -1.41 -3.08
C SER A 162 -14.08 -1.87 -1.99
N GLY A 163 -12.80 -2.00 -2.33
CA GLY A 163 -11.82 -2.65 -1.47
C GLY A 163 -12.15 -4.11 -1.15
N CYS A 164 -13.11 -4.75 -1.83
CA CYS A 164 -13.53 -6.13 -1.55
C CYS A 164 -12.39 -7.13 -1.74
N ARG A 165 -12.45 -8.27 -1.04
CA ARG A 165 -11.63 -9.40 -1.45
C ARG A 165 -12.14 -9.85 -2.82
N ILE A 166 -11.23 -10.19 -3.70
CA ILE A 166 -11.57 -10.66 -5.04
C ILE A 166 -12.60 -11.80 -5.06
N GLY A 167 -12.51 -12.79 -4.17
CA GLY A 167 -13.51 -13.86 -4.09
C GLY A 167 -14.91 -13.34 -3.78
N GLU A 168 -15.02 -12.35 -2.89
CA GLU A 168 -16.29 -11.69 -2.56
C GLU A 168 -16.82 -10.94 -3.77
N LEU A 169 -15.97 -10.16 -4.44
CA LEU A 169 -16.34 -9.39 -5.63
C LEU A 169 -16.83 -10.30 -6.77
N LEU A 170 -16.08 -11.37 -7.09
CA LEU A 170 -16.42 -12.28 -8.17
C LEU A 170 -17.70 -13.07 -7.89
N SER A 171 -18.01 -13.36 -6.63
CA SER A 171 -19.22 -14.08 -6.23
C SER A 171 -20.51 -13.25 -6.30
N LEU A 172 -20.42 -11.93 -6.54
CA LEU A 172 -21.60 -11.07 -6.63
C LEU A 172 -22.50 -11.50 -7.79
N LYS A 173 -23.79 -11.58 -7.50
CA LYS A 173 -24.84 -11.76 -8.50
C LYS A 173 -25.46 -10.43 -8.89
N ILE A 174 -26.16 -10.38 -10.02
CA ILE A 174 -26.79 -9.15 -10.51
C ILE A 174 -27.76 -8.58 -9.46
N LYS A 175 -28.54 -9.44 -8.78
CA LYS A 175 -29.43 -9.03 -7.67
C LYS A 175 -28.73 -8.39 -6.48
N ASP A 176 -27.42 -8.64 -6.32
CA ASP A 176 -26.63 -8.12 -5.20
C ASP A 176 -26.18 -6.66 -5.44
N VAL A 177 -26.47 -6.09 -6.62
CA VAL A 177 -26.11 -4.71 -6.98
C VAL A 177 -27.37 -3.84 -7.00
N GLN A 178 -27.44 -2.88 -6.08
CA GLN A 178 -28.58 -1.97 -5.94
C GLN A 178 -28.13 -0.55 -6.26
N PHE A 179 -28.68 0.06 -7.31
CA PHE A 179 -28.40 1.45 -7.67
C PHE A 179 -29.35 2.41 -6.92
N ASP A 180 -28.82 3.57 -6.55
CA ASP A 180 -29.56 4.70 -5.99
C ASP A 180 -28.99 6.02 -6.52
N ASP A 181 -29.54 7.16 -6.09
CA ASP A 181 -29.16 8.49 -6.56
C ASP A 181 -27.68 8.84 -6.34
N TYR A 182 -27.02 8.15 -5.41
CA TYR A 182 -25.63 8.42 -5.01
C TYR A 182 -24.63 7.42 -5.62
N GLY A 183 -25.09 6.41 -6.35
CA GLY A 183 -24.25 5.39 -6.97
C GLY A 183 -24.85 4.00 -6.84
N CYS A 184 -24.13 3.06 -6.22
CA CYS A 184 -24.69 1.75 -5.91
C CYS A 184 -24.16 1.14 -4.61
N VAL A 185 -24.92 0.17 -4.10
CA VAL A 185 -24.55 -0.67 -2.96
C VAL A 185 -24.42 -2.10 -3.44
N LEU A 186 -23.26 -2.69 -3.15
CA LEU A 186 -22.98 -4.11 -3.31
C LEU A 186 -23.35 -4.82 -2.01
N ILE A 187 -24.25 -5.80 -2.09
CA ILE A 187 -24.58 -6.70 -0.99
C ILE A 187 -23.65 -7.89 -1.10
N VAL A 188 -22.62 -7.96 -0.26
CA VAL A 188 -21.71 -9.11 -0.22
C VAL A 188 -22.35 -10.17 0.69
N PRO A 189 -22.88 -11.29 0.17
CA PRO A 189 -23.67 -12.23 0.98
C PRO A 189 -22.78 -13.13 1.85
N LYS A 190 -21.54 -13.39 1.43
CA LYS A 190 -20.59 -14.27 2.12
C LYS A 190 -19.20 -13.62 2.20
N GLY A 191 -18.87 -13.07 3.36
CA GLY A 191 -17.50 -12.71 3.74
C GLY A 191 -16.99 -13.62 4.85
N LYS A 192 -15.67 -13.59 5.12
CA LYS A 192 -15.07 -14.31 6.27
C LYS A 192 -15.68 -13.88 7.62
N THR A 193 -16.24 -12.68 7.68
CA THR A 193 -16.83 -12.06 8.87
C THR A 193 -18.35 -11.86 8.75
N GLY A 194 -19.02 -12.50 7.78
CA GLY A 194 -20.46 -12.34 7.54
C GLY A 194 -20.77 -11.51 6.29
N SER A 195 -22.06 -11.22 6.11
CA SER A 195 -22.56 -10.36 5.03
C SER A 195 -22.26 -8.89 5.33
N ARG A 196 -22.03 -8.09 4.28
CA ARG A 196 -21.85 -6.64 4.44
C ARG A 196 -22.30 -5.86 3.21
N ARG A 197 -22.62 -4.60 3.43
CA ARG A 197 -22.95 -3.63 2.38
C ARG A 197 -21.70 -2.83 2.04
N VAL A 198 -21.36 -2.74 0.75
CA VAL A 198 -20.21 -1.97 0.27
C VAL A 198 -20.70 -0.92 -0.72
N ARG A 199 -20.44 0.35 -0.42
CA ARG A 199 -20.90 1.50 -1.20
C ARG A 199 -19.88 1.83 -2.30
N ILE A 200 -20.37 2.05 -3.51
CA ILE A 200 -19.63 2.51 -4.70
C ILE A 200 -20.28 3.80 -5.17
N ILE A 201 -19.48 4.86 -5.36
CA ILE A 201 -19.96 6.20 -5.71
C ILE A 201 -19.31 6.63 -7.03
N LYS A 202 -17.98 6.78 -7.03
CA LYS A 202 -17.22 7.39 -8.13
C LYS A 202 -17.32 6.57 -9.42
N TYR A 203 -17.27 5.25 -9.31
CA TYR A 203 -17.25 4.35 -10.47
C TYR A 203 -18.54 3.54 -10.66
N ALA A 204 -19.62 3.88 -9.94
CA ALA A 204 -20.92 3.22 -10.07
C ALA A 204 -21.44 3.25 -11.51
N LYS A 205 -21.29 4.38 -12.22
CA LYS A 205 -21.70 4.51 -13.64
C LYS A 205 -20.97 3.54 -14.57
N LYS A 206 -19.71 3.17 -14.27
CA LYS A 206 -18.96 2.19 -15.07
C LYS A 206 -19.47 0.78 -14.84
N LEU A 207 -19.90 0.46 -13.61
CA LEU A 207 -20.58 -0.80 -13.31
C LEU A 207 -21.95 -0.88 -13.98
N LEU A 208 -22.74 0.21 -13.94
CA LEU A 208 -24.03 0.28 -14.62
C LEU A 208 -23.89 0.01 -16.12
N HIS A 209 -22.95 0.69 -16.78
CA HIS A 209 -22.69 0.47 -18.20
C HIS A 209 -22.32 -0.99 -18.52
N TRP A 210 -21.55 -1.65 -17.66
CA TRP A 210 -21.28 -3.08 -17.83
C TRP A 210 -22.54 -3.93 -17.69
N LEU A 211 -23.40 -3.65 -16.71
CA LEU A 211 -24.65 -4.37 -16.50
C LEU A 211 -25.65 -4.16 -17.66
N ASP A 212 -25.70 -2.99 -18.28
CA ASP A 212 -26.58 -2.69 -19.42
C ASP A 212 -26.29 -3.56 -20.64
N VAL A 213 -25.00 -3.86 -20.86
CA VAL A 213 -24.49 -4.71 -21.95
C VAL A 213 -24.19 -6.14 -21.51
N HIS A 214 -24.56 -6.50 -20.28
CA HIS A 214 -24.31 -7.83 -19.75
C HIS A 214 -25.14 -8.89 -20.51
N PRO A 215 -24.52 -9.97 -21.02
CA PRO A 215 -25.23 -11.00 -21.79
C PRO A 215 -26.42 -11.65 -21.08
N LEU A 216 -26.36 -11.70 -19.75
CA LEU A 216 -27.39 -12.29 -18.89
C LEU A 216 -28.06 -11.24 -17.99
N LYS A 217 -28.18 -9.98 -18.43
CA LYS A 217 -28.67 -8.86 -17.60
C LYS A 217 -30.06 -9.07 -16.99
N ASN A 218 -30.90 -9.89 -17.62
CA ASN A 218 -32.26 -10.18 -17.16
C ASN A 218 -32.34 -11.34 -16.15
N ASP A 219 -31.22 -12.01 -15.85
CA ASP A 219 -31.15 -13.09 -14.87
C ASP A 219 -30.53 -12.57 -13.55
N PRO A 220 -31.33 -12.30 -12.51
CA PRO A 220 -30.83 -11.77 -11.24
C PRO A 220 -29.87 -12.74 -10.52
N GLU A 221 -29.94 -14.04 -10.81
CA GLU A 221 -29.08 -15.07 -10.22
C GLU A 221 -27.73 -15.22 -10.95
N SER A 222 -27.59 -14.58 -12.10
CA SER A 222 -26.34 -14.56 -12.86
C SER A 222 -25.24 -13.80 -12.12
N TYR A 223 -23.98 -14.21 -12.31
CA TYR A 223 -22.83 -13.50 -11.76
C TYR A 223 -22.64 -12.16 -12.48
N VAL A 224 -22.27 -11.12 -11.73
CA VAL A 224 -21.88 -9.81 -12.30
C VAL A 224 -20.62 -9.96 -13.15
N TRP A 225 -19.68 -10.82 -12.72
CA TRP A 225 -18.38 -10.97 -13.35
C TRP A 225 -18.26 -12.31 -14.05
N ILE A 226 -18.73 -12.35 -15.29
CA ILE A 226 -18.64 -13.52 -16.15
C ILE A 226 -17.35 -13.56 -16.98
N SER A 227 -16.95 -14.76 -17.39
CA SER A 227 -15.93 -15.00 -18.39
C SER A 227 -16.47 -14.69 -19.79
N LEU A 228 -15.63 -14.02 -20.58
CA LEU A 228 -15.89 -13.68 -21.99
C LEU A 228 -15.18 -14.63 -22.96
N GLY A 229 -14.48 -15.65 -22.45
CA GLY A 229 -13.76 -16.62 -23.29
C GLY A 229 -14.70 -17.62 -23.95
N VAL A 230 -14.37 -18.07 -25.17
CA VAL A 230 -15.22 -18.97 -25.99
C VAL A 230 -15.71 -20.19 -25.21
N ASN A 231 -14.81 -20.92 -24.53
CA ASN A 231 -15.12 -22.17 -23.83
C ASN A 231 -15.71 -22.00 -22.42
N THR A 232 -15.73 -20.77 -21.89
CA THR A 232 -16.20 -20.48 -20.52
C THR A 232 -17.22 -19.36 -20.51
N LYS A 233 -17.83 -19.06 -21.67
CA LYS A 233 -18.72 -17.93 -21.87
C LYS A 233 -19.86 -17.97 -20.85
N ASN A 234 -20.15 -16.82 -20.25
CA ASN A 234 -21.22 -16.64 -19.25
C ASN A 234 -21.04 -17.43 -17.93
N GLN A 235 -19.92 -18.14 -17.75
CA GLN A 235 -19.59 -18.76 -16.46
C GLN A 235 -18.87 -17.75 -15.57
N LEU A 236 -18.82 -18.02 -14.25
CA LEU A 236 -18.04 -17.24 -13.31
C LEU A 236 -16.58 -17.09 -13.78
N VAL A 237 -16.07 -15.85 -13.82
CA VAL A 237 -14.68 -15.63 -14.16
C VAL A 237 -13.75 -16.19 -13.07
N SER A 238 -12.70 -16.89 -13.48
CA SER A 238 -11.75 -17.45 -12.52
C SER A 238 -10.84 -16.38 -11.92
N TYR A 239 -10.43 -16.59 -10.66
CA TYR A 239 -9.44 -15.75 -9.98
C TYR A 239 -8.16 -15.56 -10.82
N VAL A 240 -7.64 -16.64 -11.39
CA VAL A 240 -6.42 -16.63 -12.22
C VAL A 240 -6.63 -15.80 -13.49
N GLY A 241 -7.82 -15.90 -14.09
CA GLY A 241 -8.19 -15.09 -15.26
C GLY A 241 -8.17 -13.60 -14.94
N ILE A 242 -8.70 -13.18 -13.79
CA ILE A 242 -8.66 -11.79 -13.37
C ILE A 242 -7.25 -11.33 -13.02
N GLU A 243 -6.47 -12.15 -12.32
CA GLU A 243 -5.07 -11.81 -12.05
C GLU A 243 -4.27 -11.58 -13.34
N TYR A 244 -4.52 -12.40 -14.38
CA TYR A 244 -3.94 -12.20 -15.70
C TYR A 244 -4.41 -10.90 -16.36
N VAL A 245 -5.71 -10.60 -16.33
CA VAL A 245 -6.26 -9.33 -16.84
C VAL A 245 -5.59 -8.13 -16.17
N LEU A 246 -5.49 -8.12 -14.84
CA LEU A 246 -4.88 -7.01 -14.11
C LEU A 246 -3.40 -6.81 -14.47
N LYS A 247 -2.62 -7.90 -14.53
CA LYS A 247 -1.20 -7.84 -14.92
C LYS A 247 -1.01 -7.37 -16.36
N ARG A 248 -1.86 -7.84 -17.29
CA ARG A 248 -1.84 -7.42 -18.69
C ARG A 248 -2.12 -5.93 -18.83
N LEU A 249 -3.14 -5.42 -18.13
CA LEU A 249 -3.49 -3.99 -18.16
C LEU A 249 -2.37 -3.14 -17.56
N ALA A 250 -1.81 -3.55 -16.41
CA ALA A 250 -0.67 -2.86 -15.79
C ALA A 250 0.53 -2.77 -16.73
N LYS A 251 0.89 -3.89 -17.39
CA LYS A 251 1.97 -3.93 -18.38
C LYS A 251 1.69 -2.98 -19.56
N LYS A 252 0.44 -2.92 -20.04
CA LYS A 252 0.04 -2.07 -21.17
C LYS A 252 0.23 -0.57 -20.88
N VAL A 253 0.08 -0.15 -19.63
CA VAL A 253 0.23 1.27 -19.23
C VAL A 253 1.55 1.56 -18.52
N GLY A 254 2.51 0.63 -18.55
CA GLY A 254 3.86 0.84 -18.00
C GLY A 254 3.96 0.82 -16.47
N ILE A 255 2.99 0.25 -15.75
CA ILE A 255 3.07 0.12 -14.29
C ILE A 255 4.00 -1.03 -13.91
N THR A 256 5.10 -0.71 -13.23
CA THR A 256 6.11 -1.66 -12.75
C THR A 256 5.80 -2.21 -11.34
N LYS A 257 4.89 -1.56 -10.61
CA LYS A 257 4.45 -1.96 -9.28
C LYS A 257 3.81 -3.35 -9.29
N LYS A 258 3.81 -4.03 -8.14
CA LYS A 258 3.18 -5.35 -8.01
C LYS A 258 1.66 -5.25 -8.13
N VAL A 259 1.12 -5.70 -9.26
CA VAL A 259 -0.32 -5.70 -9.52
C VAL A 259 -0.96 -7.07 -9.29
N ASN A 260 -1.88 -7.12 -8.33
CA ASN A 260 -2.76 -8.26 -8.02
C ASN A 260 -3.97 -7.74 -7.22
N PRO A 261 -5.05 -8.54 -7.03
CA PRO A 261 -6.24 -8.04 -6.34
C PRO A 261 -6.01 -7.54 -4.91
N HIS A 262 -5.05 -8.12 -4.17
CA HIS A 262 -4.71 -7.62 -2.85
C HIS A 262 -4.02 -6.24 -2.91
N ALA A 263 -3.25 -5.94 -3.96
CA ALA A 263 -2.64 -4.62 -4.15
C ALA A 263 -3.70 -3.51 -4.29
N PHE A 264 -4.79 -3.78 -5.03
CA PHE A 264 -5.93 -2.86 -5.15
C PHE A 264 -6.59 -2.59 -3.80
N ARG A 265 -6.83 -3.65 -3.02
CA ARG A 265 -7.40 -3.52 -1.68
C ARG A 265 -6.47 -2.77 -0.73
N HIS A 266 -5.16 -3.02 -0.79
CA HIS A 266 -4.16 -2.28 -0.01
C HIS A 266 -4.14 -0.80 -0.37
N ALA A 267 -4.18 -0.47 -1.67
CA ALA A 267 -4.27 0.91 -2.13
C ALA A 267 -5.51 1.59 -1.57
N ARG A 268 -6.69 0.98 -1.74
CA ARG A 268 -7.93 1.53 -1.20
C ARG A 268 -7.91 1.71 0.32
N ALA A 269 -7.38 0.73 1.05
CA ALA A 269 -7.26 0.83 2.52
C ALA A 269 -6.34 1.97 2.94
N THR A 270 -5.21 2.14 2.24
CA THR A 270 -4.27 3.25 2.50
C THR A 270 -4.93 4.60 2.22
N HIS A 271 -5.58 4.76 1.05
CA HIS A 271 -6.22 6.01 0.68
C HIS A 271 -7.40 6.38 1.59
N LEU A 272 -8.14 5.39 2.10
CA LEU A 272 -9.23 5.63 3.04
C LEU A 272 -8.77 5.87 4.48
N ALA A 273 -7.58 5.39 4.87
CA ALA A 273 -7.10 5.52 6.24
C ALA A 273 -6.94 6.97 6.69
N GLN A 274 -6.66 7.89 5.76
CA GLN A 274 -6.56 9.33 6.03
C GLN A 274 -7.93 10.02 6.21
N HIS A 275 -9.02 9.34 5.86
CA HIS A 275 -10.35 9.96 5.79
C HIS A 275 -11.37 9.26 6.68
N LEU A 276 -11.14 8.01 7.07
CA LEU A 276 -12.10 7.19 7.81
C LEU A 276 -11.55 6.71 9.15
N PRO A 277 -12.34 6.78 10.23
CA PRO A 277 -12.03 6.11 11.49
C PRO A 277 -11.81 4.61 11.32
N GLN A 278 -10.97 4.02 12.17
CA GLN A 278 -10.63 2.59 12.13
C GLN A 278 -11.86 1.67 12.21
N ALA A 279 -12.88 2.04 12.99
CA ALA A 279 -14.12 1.27 13.09
C ALA A 279 -14.87 1.20 11.75
N ILE A 280 -14.98 2.33 11.05
CA ILE A 280 -15.60 2.40 9.72
C ILE A 280 -14.76 1.62 8.71
N MET A 281 -13.42 1.71 8.78
CA MET A 281 -12.55 0.88 7.95
C MET A 281 -12.80 -0.62 8.18
N ASN A 282 -12.91 -1.07 9.43
CA ASN A 282 -13.16 -2.47 9.75
C ASN A 282 -14.47 -2.97 9.10
N GLU A 283 -15.52 -2.16 9.14
CA GLU A 283 -16.80 -2.48 8.47
C GLU A 283 -16.67 -2.51 6.94
N VAL A 284 -16.12 -1.45 6.32
CA VAL A 284 -15.94 -1.35 4.85
C VAL A 284 -15.16 -2.55 4.31
N PHE A 285 -14.05 -2.88 4.97
CA PHE A 285 -13.15 -3.94 4.54
C PHE A 285 -13.60 -5.33 5.01
N GLY A 286 -14.59 -5.47 5.89
CA GLY A 286 -14.99 -6.77 6.45
C GLY A 286 -13.86 -7.40 7.26
N TRP A 287 -13.30 -6.61 8.17
CA TRP A 287 -12.45 -7.06 9.28
C TRP A 287 -13.32 -7.23 10.53
N SER A 288 -12.90 -8.07 11.48
CA SER A 288 -13.60 -8.17 12.76
C SER A 288 -13.56 -6.82 13.49
N LYS A 289 -14.55 -6.55 14.34
CA LYS A 289 -14.62 -5.30 15.10
C LYS A 289 -13.33 -5.03 15.90
N ASP A 290 -12.78 -6.06 16.53
CA ASP A 290 -11.52 -6.00 17.30
C ASP A 290 -10.25 -6.17 16.44
N SER A 291 -10.36 -6.06 15.11
CA SER A 291 -9.22 -6.28 14.23
C SER A 291 -8.24 -5.11 14.30
N ARG A 292 -6.95 -5.45 14.50
CA ARG A 292 -5.81 -4.52 14.36
C ARG A 292 -5.34 -4.36 12.91
N MET A 293 -6.19 -4.70 11.93
CA MET A 293 -5.82 -4.61 10.52
C MET A 293 -5.84 -3.19 9.99
N SER A 294 -6.79 -2.36 10.44
CA SER A 294 -6.87 -0.94 10.10
C SER A 294 -5.68 -0.15 10.64
N SER A 295 -5.19 -0.49 11.83
CA SER A 295 -4.02 0.15 12.45
C SER A 295 -2.72 0.01 11.65
N ILE A 296 -2.66 -0.89 10.65
CA ILE A 296 -1.50 -1.02 9.76
C ILE A 296 -1.40 0.20 8.83
N TYR A 297 -2.54 0.78 8.47
CA TYR A 297 -2.62 1.91 7.53
C TYR A 297 -2.75 3.26 8.24
N TYR A 298 -2.94 3.22 9.56
CA TYR A 298 -3.21 4.37 10.37
C TYR A 298 -1.93 4.78 11.12
N HIS A 299 -1.29 5.83 10.62
CA HIS A 299 -0.18 6.48 11.30
C HIS A 299 -0.69 7.84 11.79
N LEU A 300 -1.33 7.85 12.96
CA LEU A 300 -1.75 9.11 13.58
C LEU A 300 -0.52 9.95 13.90
N SER A 301 -0.46 11.13 13.32
CA SER A 301 0.33 12.25 13.80
C SER A 301 -0.56 13.20 14.61
N GLY A 302 0.03 14.03 15.48
CA GLY A 302 -0.72 15.06 16.21
C GLY A 302 -1.49 16.01 15.27
N LYS A 303 -0.93 16.24 14.08
CA LYS A 303 -1.56 17.02 13.02
C LYS A 303 -2.86 16.40 12.48
N ASP A 304 -2.92 15.08 12.37
CA ASP A 304 -4.16 14.38 11.93
C ASP A 304 -5.27 14.51 12.99
N VAL A 305 -4.90 14.61 14.27
CA VAL A 305 -5.82 14.88 15.37
C VAL A 305 -6.35 16.31 15.28
N ASP A 306 -5.47 17.29 15.10
CA ASP A 306 -5.85 18.69 14.93
C ASP A 306 -6.75 18.87 13.70
N GLU A 307 -6.42 18.24 12.58
CA GLU A 307 -7.22 18.27 11.34
C GLU A 307 -8.64 17.74 11.57
N ALA A 308 -8.76 16.61 12.27
CA ALA A 308 -10.05 16.01 12.59
C ALA A 308 -10.88 16.90 13.54
N LEU A 309 -10.25 17.47 14.58
CA LEU A 309 -10.91 18.39 15.52
C LEU A 309 -11.37 19.67 14.82
N LEU A 310 -10.53 20.25 13.96
CA LEU A 310 -10.88 21.44 13.16
C LEU A 310 -12.10 21.16 12.28
N ARG A 311 -12.09 20.04 11.55
CA ARG A 311 -13.24 19.62 10.72
C ARG A 311 -14.53 19.43 11.53
N MET A 312 -14.44 18.84 12.72
CA MET A 312 -15.59 18.69 13.62
C MET A 312 -16.21 20.04 14.03
N HIS A 313 -15.38 21.07 14.18
CA HIS A 313 -15.83 22.43 14.50
C HIS A 313 -16.18 23.28 13.26
N GLY A 314 -16.29 22.66 12.07
CA GLY A 314 -16.57 23.37 10.81
C GLY A 314 -15.41 24.26 10.33
N LEU A 315 -14.25 24.15 10.97
CA LEU A 315 -13.05 24.87 10.59
C LEU A 315 -12.33 24.08 9.51
N LYS A 316 -12.01 24.74 8.40
CA LYS A 316 -11.12 24.12 7.41
C LYS A 316 -9.73 24.03 8.04
N PRO A 317 -9.12 22.84 8.07
CA PRO A 317 -7.70 22.72 8.34
C PRO A 317 -6.96 23.68 7.43
N ARG A 318 -5.92 24.36 7.95
CA ARG A 318 -5.02 25.08 7.05
C ARG A 318 -4.53 24.06 6.03
N GLU A 319 -4.73 24.34 4.75
CA GLU A 319 -4.02 23.60 3.72
C GLU A 319 -2.54 23.79 4.02
N ASP A 320 -1.93 22.79 4.64
CA ASP A 320 -0.49 22.68 4.52
C ASP A 320 -0.26 22.54 3.04
N LYS A 321 0.28 23.62 2.45
CA LYS A 321 0.95 23.56 1.15
C LYS A 321 1.67 22.23 1.14
N GLU A 322 1.29 21.35 0.22
CA GLU A 322 1.89 20.05 -0.02
C GLU A 322 3.35 20.13 0.38
N ALA A 323 3.82 19.19 1.22
CA ALA A 323 5.22 19.08 1.59
C ALA A 323 6.03 19.37 0.33
N LYS A 324 6.58 20.61 0.24
CA LYS A 324 7.09 21.12 -1.03
C LYS A 324 8.10 20.10 -1.47
N THR A 325 7.83 19.41 -2.58
CA THR A 325 8.86 18.76 -3.37
C THR A 325 10.00 19.75 -3.37
N ILE A 326 11.16 19.37 -2.82
CA ILE A 326 12.32 20.24 -2.69
C ILE A 326 12.69 20.65 -4.13
N THR A 327 12.08 21.74 -4.60
CA THR A 327 12.26 22.24 -5.95
C THR A 327 13.57 22.99 -5.94
N THR A 328 14.46 22.57 -6.82
CA THR A 328 15.74 23.24 -7.02
C THR A 328 15.50 24.70 -7.41
N ARG A 329 16.34 25.61 -6.91
CA ARG A 329 16.25 27.05 -7.24
C ARG A 329 17.10 27.36 -8.46
N ILE A 330 16.55 28.09 -9.41
CA ILE A 330 17.31 28.59 -10.56
C ILE A 330 17.77 30.02 -10.25
N CYS A 331 19.07 30.28 -10.40
CA CYS A 331 19.63 31.60 -10.17
C CYS A 331 19.15 32.60 -11.22
N ALA A 332 18.48 33.68 -10.82
CA ALA A 332 18.01 34.73 -11.73
C ALA A 332 19.15 35.46 -12.47
N LYS A 333 20.37 35.48 -11.90
CA LYS A 333 21.53 36.16 -12.49
C LYS A 333 22.25 35.32 -13.54
N CYS A 334 22.41 34.02 -13.32
CA CYS A 334 23.28 33.17 -14.16
C CYS A 334 22.65 31.86 -14.64
N GLY A 335 21.39 31.58 -14.28
CA GLY A 335 20.65 30.38 -14.68
C GLY A 335 21.07 29.07 -13.96
N GLU A 336 22.05 29.11 -13.07
CA GLU A 336 22.54 27.90 -12.39
C GLU A 336 21.47 27.27 -11.48
N VAL A 337 21.40 25.93 -11.46
CA VAL A 337 20.49 25.17 -10.59
C VAL A 337 21.13 24.91 -9.23
N ASN A 338 20.47 25.35 -8.18
CA ASN A 338 20.92 25.31 -6.79
C ASN A 338 19.97 24.49 -5.92
N SER A 339 20.47 24.00 -4.78
CA SER A 339 19.65 23.33 -3.76
C SER A 339 18.52 24.24 -3.27
N ALA A 340 17.37 23.67 -2.91
CA ALA A 340 16.24 24.46 -2.40
C ALA A 340 16.56 25.23 -1.10
N LEU A 341 17.57 24.75 -0.35
CA LEU A 341 18.08 25.35 0.88
C LEU A 341 19.24 26.34 0.66
N ALA A 342 19.72 26.52 -0.59
CA ALA A 342 20.81 27.44 -0.87
C ALA A 342 20.32 28.90 -0.81
N HIS A 343 20.96 29.70 0.06
CA HIS A 343 20.74 31.14 0.14
C HIS A 343 21.55 31.92 -0.92
N PHE A 344 22.65 31.34 -1.40
CA PHE A 344 23.52 31.92 -2.42
C PHE A 344 23.72 30.95 -3.58
N CYS A 345 23.93 31.51 -4.78
CA CYS A 345 24.23 30.73 -5.96
C CYS A 345 25.63 30.12 -5.87
N LYS A 346 25.75 28.79 -6.01
CA LYS A 346 27.05 28.10 -5.97
C LYS A 346 28.02 28.52 -7.09
N LYS A 347 27.52 29.13 -8.17
CA LYS A 347 28.32 29.55 -9.33
C LYS A 347 28.72 31.03 -9.27
N CYS A 348 27.76 31.93 -9.07
CA CYS A 348 28.01 33.38 -9.14
C CYS A 348 27.88 34.10 -7.79
N ASN A 349 27.63 33.35 -6.71
CA ASN A 349 27.41 33.84 -5.34
C ASN A 349 26.31 34.90 -5.18
N SER A 350 25.43 35.06 -6.17
CA SER A 350 24.27 35.94 -6.08
C SER A 350 23.27 35.40 -5.05
N PRO A 351 22.60 36.26 -4.26
CA PRO A 351 21.51 35.85 -3.38
C PRO A 351 20.40 35.15 -4.18
N LEU A 352 19.88 34.06 -3.64
CA LEU A 352 18.78 33.26 -4.21
C LEU A 352 17.47 33.42 -3.45
N ASP A 353 17.49 34.18 -2.35
CA ASP A 353 16.35 34.43 -1.48
C ASP A 353 16.08 35.92 -1.38
N LEU A 354 14.82 36.31 -1.54
CA LEU A 354 14.39 37.71 -1.43
C LEU A 354 14.72 38.27 -0.05
N LYS A 355 14.60 37.46 1.01
CA LYS A 355 14.93 37.89 2.37
C LYS A 355 16.42 38.23 2.51
N VAL A 356 17.30 37.35 2.01
CA VAL A 356 18.76 37.56 2.02
C VAL A 356 19.15 38.76 1.15
N MET A 357 18.47 38.95 0.01
CA MET A 357 18.67 40.11 -0.84
C MET A 357 18.32 41.42 -0.11
N LEU A 358 17.17 41.47 0.55
CA LEU A 358 16.74 42.64 1.34
C LEU A 358 17.65 42.91 2.53
N GLU A 359 18.15 41.87 3.22
CA GLU A 359 19.10 42.03 4.32
C GLU A 359 20.45 42.57 3.84
N ILE A 360 20.96 42.11 2.69
CA ILE A 360 22.19 42.63 2.09
C ILE A 360 22.00 44.08 1.65
N ASP A 361 20.88 44.41 1.01
CA ASP A 361 20.58 45.78 0.60
C ASP A 361 20.41 46.72 1.81
N SER A 362 19.79 46.25 2.90
CA SER A 362 19.67 47.01 4.15
C SER A 362 21.04 47.31 4.75
N LYS A 363 21.91 46.29 4.87
CA LYS A 363 23.27 46.47 5.40
C LYS A 363 24.12 47.35 4.49
N ARG A 364 23.95 47.24 3.17
CA ARG A 364 24.62 48.10 2.21
C ARG A 364 24.18 49.55 2.38
N LYS A 365 22.88 49.79 2.58
CA LYS A 365 22.35 51.12 2.84
C LYS A 365 22.89 51.71 4.14
N GLU A 366 22.93 50.93 5.22
CA GLU A 366 23.54 51.35 6.50
C GLU A 366 25.02 51.73 6.33
N PHE A 367 25.78 50.94 5.57
CA PHE A 367 27.18 51.25 5.27
C PHE A 367 27.34 52.50 4.39
N ASP A 368 26.52 52.63 3.35
CA ASP A 368 26.52 53.80 2.46
C ASP A 368 26.17 55.07 3.23
N ASP A 369 25.21 55.02 4.16
CA ASP A 369 24.82 56.14 5.00
C ASP A 369 25.92 56.48 6.03
N PHE A 370 26.54 55.49 6.67
CA PHE A 370 27.71 55.69 7.52
C PHE A 370 28.88 56.36 6.76
N MET A 371 29.17 55.88 5.54
CA MET A 371 30.25 56.47 4.73
C MET A 371 29.94 57.91 4.33
N LYS A 372 28.68 58.24 4.03
CA LYS A 372 28.28 59.64 3.77
C LYS A 372 28.49 60.53 4.99
N GLU A 373 28.06 60.08 6.16
CA GLU A 373 28.25 60.82 7.41
C GLU A 373 29.73 61.01 7.73
N PHE A 374 30.53 59.95 7.63
CA PHE A 374 31.97 60.01 7.88
C PHE A 374 32.70 60.97 6.93
N LEU A 375 32.42 60.89 5.62
CA LEU A 375 33.03 61.78 4.63
C LEU A 375 32.61 63.24 4.82
N THR A 376 31.35 63.48 5.19
CA THR A 376 30.83 64.82 5.49
C THR A 376 31.50 65.39 6.74
N TYR A 377 31.58 64.60 7.81
CA TYR A 377 32.27 64.97 9.04
C TYR A 377 33.75 65.28 8.78
N TYR A 378 34.44 64.42 8.05
CA TYR A 378 35.86 64.61 7.77
C TYR A 378 36.11 65.85 6.89
N ALA A 379 35.20 66.13 5.95
CA ALA A 379 35.21 67.37 5.18
C ALA A 379 35.01 68.61 6.06
N ASP A 380 34.22 68.55 7.12
CA ASP A 380 34.08 69.69 8.04
C ASP A 380 35.31 69.90 8.96
N VAL A 381 36.07 68.84 9.24
CA VAL A 381 37.28 68.91 10.09
C VAL A 381 38.53 69.33 9.31
N ASP A 382 38.71 68.85 8.08
CA ASP A 382 39.88 69.14 7.24
C ASP A 382 39.51 70.01 6.03
N LYS A 383 39.92 71.29 6.08
CA LYS A 383 39.65 72.28 5.03
C LYS A 383 40.26 71.92 3.67
N ASN A 384 41.42 71.27 3.64
CA ASN A 384 42.05 70.86 2.39
C ASN A 384 41.27 69.71 1.74
N PHE A 385 40.83 68.73 2.55
CA PHE A 385 39.97 67.66 2.09
C PHE A 385 38.60 68.21 1.63
N LYS A 386 37.98 69.14 2.37
CA LYS A 386 36.70 69.78 2.00
C LYS A 386 36.71 70.33 0.58
N LYS A 387 37.78 71.03 0.20
CA LYS A 387 37.91 71.66 -1.13
C LYS A 387 37.98 70.62 -2.25
N VAL A 388 38.83 69.60 -2.10
CA VAL A 388 38.98 68.52 -3.09
C VAL A 388 37.72 67.68 -3.18
N PHE A 389 37.10 67.37 -2.03
CA PHE A 389 35.88 66.57 -1.96
C PHE A 389 34.67 67.28 -2.60
N LYS A 390 34.47 68.59 -2.32
CA LYS A 390 33.43 69.39 -2.99
C LYS A 390 33.60 69.41 -4.51
N GLN A 391 34.84 69.58 -5.01
CA GLN A 391 35.12 69.53 -6.45
C GLN A 391 34.77 68.14 -7.03
N PHE A 392 35.23 67.06 -6.39
CA PHE A 392 34.98 65.69 -6.84
C PHE A 392 33.47 65.35 -6.88
N VAL A 393 32.71 65.74 -5.84
CA VAL A 393 31.26 65.50 -5.77
C VAL A 393 30.52 66.25 -6.86
N LYS A 394 30.93 67.49 -7.16
CA LYS A 394 30.36 68.32 -8.23
C LYS A 394 30.66 67.75 -9.61
N GLU A 395 31.91 67.37 -9.89
CA GLU A 395 32.30 66.76 -11.17
C GLU A 395 31.54 65.45 -11.48
N ARG A 396 31.12 64.73 -10.43
CA ARG A 396 30.36 63.48 -10.54
C ARG A 396 28.84 63.65 -10.43
N ASN A 397 28.33 64.89 -10.29
CA ASN A 397 26.91 65.20 -10.08
C ASN A 397 26.26 64.49 -8.86
N PHE A 398 27.02 64.29 -7.78
CA PHE A 398 26.54 63.66 -6.55
C PHE A 398 26.17 64.63 -5.44
N GLU A 399 25.99 65.91 -5.77
CA GLU A 399 25.66 66.96 -4.79
C GLU A 399 24.40 66.65 -3.98
N HIS A 400 23.43 65.94 -4.55
CA HIS A 400 22.20 65.52 -3.86
C HIS A 400 22.41 64.47 -2.75
N LEU A 401 23.56 63.80 -2.70
CA LEU A 401 23.85 62.74 -1.73
C LEU A 401 24.48 63.24 -0.44
N PHE A 402 24.94 64.50 -0.40
CA PHE A 402 25.71 65.05 0.72
C PHE A 402 25.22 66.47 1.05
N SER A 403 25.08 66.78 2.32
CA SER A 403 24.81 68.14 2.82
C SER A 403 25.99 68.63 3.64
N TYR A 404 26.48 69.83 3.35
CA TYR A 404 27.63 70.42 4.05
C TYR A 404 27.22 71.73 4.71
N LYS A 405 27.87 72.10 5.82
CA LYS A 405 27.79 73.47 6.33
C LYS A 405 28.66 74.36 5.46
N ASP A 406 28.09 75.48 5.02
CA ASP A 406 28.88 76.56 4.42
C ASP A 406 29.71 77.21 5.52
N ASP A 407 30.97 77.52 5.19
CA ASP A 407 31.93 78.16 6.09
C ASP A 407 31.56 79.62 6.35
#